data_AF-A0A0L0UKC6-F1
#
_entry.id   AF-A0A0L0UKC6-F1
#
_cell.length_a   1.000
_cell.length_b   1.000
_cell.length_c   1.000
_cell.angle_alpha   90.00
_cell.angle_beta   90.00
_cell.angle_gamma   90.00
#
_symmetry.space_group_name_H-M   'P 1'
#
loop_
_entity.id
_entity.type
_entity.pdbx_description
1 polymer ?
#
loop_
_entity_poly.entity_id
_entity_poly.type
_entity_poly.pdbx_seq_one_letter_code
_entity_poly.pdbx_strand_id
1 'polypeptide(L)'
;MIEPPTDKQTSTADVESDDASEDSSEEGEQAKRSHYACPLGYIKIGINGKEVQALLDNGSMVNVLPKEMAVRLGLIVTERSMNLKGIGGHKNEILGIAESVRVRIGNIKRSVHFWISSGDVQPILGKPFLIDVSASMKYVEAGGETLSINDNEGR
;
A
#
# COMPACT_ATOMS: atom_id res chain seq x y z
N MET A 1 12.43 34.86 -22.69
CA MET A 1 12.29 34.79 -21.22
C MET A 1 12.38 33.32 -20.85
N ILE A 2 13.37 32.96 -20.05
CA ILE A 2 13.65 31.58 -19.62
C ILE A 2 13.35 31.56 -18.12
N GLU A 3 12.40 30.73 -17.69
CA GLU A 3 12.10 30.51 -16.28
C GLU A 3 13.20 29.64 -15.64
N PRO A 4 13.60 29.90 -14.38
CA PRO A 4 14.61 29.10 -13.70
C PRO A 4 14.02 27.77 -13.18
N PRO A 5 14.85 26.72 -13.01
CA PRO A 5 14.40 25.40 -12.60
C PRO A 5 14.02 25.37 -11.11
N THR A 6 12.97 24.63 -10.78
CA THR A 6 12.55 24.34 -9.40
C THR A 6 13.36 23.16 -8.86
N ASP A 7 14.21 23.42 -7.87
CA ASP A 7 15.00 22.42 -7.16
C ASP A 7 14.09 21.38 -6.49
N LYS A 8 14.18 20.13 -6.93
CA LYS A 8 13.62 18.98 -6.22
C LYS A 8 14.61 18.50 -5.16
N GLN A 9 14.33 18.78 -3.90
CA GLN A 9 15.08 18.22 -2.78
C GLN A 9 14.76 16.73 -2.61
N THR A 10 15.80 15.90 -2.59
CA THR A 10 15.76 14.48 -2.15
C THR A 10 16.55 14.41 -0.85
N SER A 11 16.00 13.77 0.19
CA SER A 11 16.71 13.58 1.46
C SER A 11 16.95 12.10 1.71
N THR A 12 18.23 11.74 1.85
CA THR A 12 18.73 10.49 2.44
C THR A 12 18.84 10.71 3.95
N ALA A 13 18.25 9.84 4.76
CA ALA A 13 18.32 9.92 6.21
C ALA A 13 19.10 8.72 6.77
N ASP A 14 20.33 8.99 7.22
CA ASP A 14 21.02 8.19 8.22
C ASP A 14 20.78 8.86 9.59
N VAL A 15 20.25 8.11 10.55
CA VAL A 15 20.04 8.62 11.92
C VAL A 15 20.48 7.55 12.90
N GLU A 16 21.66 7.76 13.50
CA GLU A 16 22.03 7.19 14.79
C GLU A 16 21.92 8.29 15.84
N SER A 17 21.37 7.99 17.01
CA SER A 17 21.58 8.82 18.20
C SER A 17 21.62 7.97 19.46
N ASP A 18 22.75 8.04 20.15
CA ASP A 18 22.96 7.57 21.52
C ASP A 18 22.32 8.54 22.54
N ASP A 19 21.70 7.98 23.58
CA ASP A 19 20.97 8.69 24.62
C ASP A 19 21.80 8.81 25.91
N ALA A 20 21.94 10.03 26.44
CA ALA A 20 22.46 10.30 27.77
C ALA A 20 21.72 11.49 28.40
N SER A 21 21.11 11.22 29.55
CA SER A 21 20.24 12.08 30.37
C SER A 21 20.96 13.15 31.18
N GLU A 22 20.28 14.29 31.48
CA GLU A 22 19.99 14.77 32.85
C GLU A 22 19.20 16.12 32.90
N ASP A 23 18.04 16.05 33.58
CA ASP A 23 17.26 16.97 34.45
C ASP A 23 17.29 18.53 34.38
N SER A 24 16.08 19.13 34.31
CA SER A 24 15.46 20.04 35.33
C SER A 24 14.78 21.35 34.87
N SER A 25 13.64 21.60 35.52
CA SER A 25 12.88 22.87 35.74
C SER A 25 11.75 23.31 34.78
N GLU A 26 10.68 23.79 35.41
CA GLU A 26 9.28 23.90 35.00
C GLU A 26 8.94 25.16 34.17
N GLU A 27 8.02 25.03 33.21
CA GLU A 27 6.82 25.88 32.97
C GLU A 27 6.41 25.89 31.48
N GLY A 28 5.25 25.30 31.19
CA GLY A 28 4.31 25.86 30.23
C GLY A 28 4.67 25.85 28.74
N GLU A 29 4.98 24.70 28.15
CA GLU A 29 4.77 24.47 26.72
C GLU A 29 4.05 23.14 26.54
N GLN A 30 2.82 23.21 26.03
CA GLN A 30 2.07 22.03 25.60
C GLN A 30 3.00 21.16 24.76
N ALA A 31 3.34 19.98 25.28
CA ALA A 31 4.25 19.04 24.64
C ALA A 31 3.95 18.99 23.16
N LYS A 32 4.88 19.50 22.36
CA LYS A 32 4.91 19.43 20.90
C LYS A 32 4.47 18.01 20.55
N ARG A 33 3.27 17.84 19.96
CA ARG A 33 2.75 16.52 19.56
C ARG A 33 3.81 15.87 18.67
N SER A 34 4.68 15.05 19.26
CA SER A 34 5.84 14.41 18.64
C SER A 34 5.43 13.13 17.92
N HIS A 35 4.22 12.66 18.19
CA HIS A 35 3.64 11.46 17.61
C HIS A 35 2.67 11.85 16.50
N TYR A 36 3.08 11.62 15.25
CA TYR A 36 2.21 11.65 14.09
C TYR A 36 1.84 10.21 13.71
N ALA A 37 0.56 9.98 13.43
CA ALA A 37 0.06 8.73 12.89
C ALA A 37 -1.01 9.06 11.84
N CYS A 38 -0.94 8.38 10.70
CA CYS A 38 -1.96 8.44 9.66
C CYS A 38 -2.52 7.03 9.50
N PRO A 39 -3.86 6.85 9.41
CA PRO A 39 -4.43 5.54 9.12
C PRO A 39 -3.89 5.00 7.80
N LEU A 40 -3.86 3.68 7.68
CA LEU A 40 -3.51 3.01 6.42
C LEU A 40 -4.70 3.00 5.46
N GLY A 41 -4.41 3.18 4.17
CA GLY A 41 -5.40 3.20 3.09
C GLY A 41 -5.97 1.81 2.75
N TYR A 42 -6.68 1.18 3.68
CA TYR A 42 -7.38 -0.08 3.44
C TYR A 42 -8.71 0.12 2.73
N ILE A 43 -8.97 -0.72 1.73
CA ILE A 43 -10.27 -0.79 1.06
C ILE A 43 -10.86 -2.20 1.11
N LYS A 44 -12.20 -2.27 1.02
CA LYS A 44 -12.90 -3.52 0.80
C LYS A 44 -13.00 -3.80 -0.69
N ILE A 45 -12.60 -5.00 -1.09
CA ILE A 45 -12.73 -5.51 -2.44
C ILE A 45 -13.57 -6.79 -2.45
N GLY A 46 -14.37 -6.97 -3.48
CA GLY A 46 -15.17 -8.18 -3.70
C GLY A 46 -14.50 -9.09 -4.73
N ILE A 47 -14.27 -10.35 -4.37
CA ILE A 47 -13.73 -11.40 -5.24
C ILE A 47 -14.58 -12.65 -5.06
N ASN A 48 -15.12 -13.20 -6.15
CA ASN A 48 -15.95 -14.42 -6.13
C ASN A 48 -17.06 -14.41 -5.05
N GLY A 49 -17.72 -13.25 -4.87
CA GLY A 49 -18.80 -13.07 -3.90
C GLY A 49 -18.35 -12.89 -2.44
N LYS A 50 -17.04 -12.90 -2.17
CA LYS A 50 -16.46 -12.70 -0.82
C LYS A 50 -15.81 -11.33 -0.72
N GLU A 51 -15.91 -10.70 0.45
CA GLU A 51 -15.20 -9.45 0.74
C GLU A 51 -13.81 -9.73 1.30
N VAL A 52 -12.83 -8.94 0.85
CA VAL A 52 -11.43 -8.95 1.29
C VAL A 52 -11.03 -7.51 1.62
N GLN A 53 -10.33 -7.32 2.73
CA GLN A 53 -9.69 -6.05 3.01
C GLN A 53 -8.28 -6.05 2.42
N ALA A 54 -7.95 -5.06 1.61
CA ALA A 54 -6.65 -4.93 0.95
C ALA A 54 -6.05 -3.55 1.21
N LEU A 55 -4.75 -3.51 1.44
CA LEU A 55 -4.00 -2.28 1.57
C LEU A 55 -3.74 -1.70 0.18
N LEU A 56 -3.98 -0.41 0.00
CA LEU A 56 -3.42 0.33 -1.13
C LEU A 56 -1.99 0.72 -0.83
N ASP A 57 -1.05 0.18 -1.61
CA ASP A 57 0.37 0.32 -1.35
C ASP A 57 1.09 0.80 -2.61
N ASN A 58 1.37 2.11 -2.66
CA ASN A 58 2.17 2.68 -3.73
C ASN A 58 3.65 2.27 -3.65
N GLY A 59 4.12 1.71 -2.54
CA GLY A 59 5.45 1.14 -2.37
C GLY A 59 5.59 -0.25 -3.01
N SER A 60 4.50 -1.00 -3.13
CA SER A 60 4.51 -2.34 -3.72
C SER A 60 4.57 -2.32 -5.24
N MET A 61 5.50 -3.12 -5.80
CA MET A 61 5.60 -3.35 -7.25
C MET A 61 4.52 -4.27 -7.80
N VAL A 62 3.80 -4.99 -6.93
CA VAL A 62 2.83 -6.03 -7.32
C VAL A 62 1.56 -5.98 -6.47
N ASN A 63 0.45 -6.49 -7.00
CA ASN A 63 -0.67 -6.90 -6.15
C ASN A 63 -0.37 -8.28 -5.58
N VAL A 64 -0.63 -8.51 -4.29
CA VAL A 64 -0.32 -9.79 -3.65
C VAL A 64 -1.49 -10.27 -2.79
N LEU A 65 -1.70 -11.59 -2.78
CA LEU A 65 -2.56 -12.29 -1.84
C LEU A 65 -1.78 -13.43 -1.17
N PRO A 66 -2.06 -13.75 0.11
CA PRO A 66 -1.53 -14.96 0.72
C PRO A 66 -2.23 -16.19 0.14
N LYS A 67 -1.50 -17.32 0.09
CA LYS A 67 -1.97 -18.61 -0.44
C LYS A 67 -3.31 -19.04 0.12
N GLU A 68 -3.47 -18.98 1.43
CA GLU A 68 -4.68 -19.41 2.15
C GLU A 68 -5.89 -18.60 1.68
N MET A 69 -5.69 -17.32 1.38
CA MET A 69 -6.73 -16.46 0.86
C MET A 69 -7.07 -16.78 -0.59
N ALA A 70 -6.07 -17.05 -1.44
CA ALA A 70 -6.31 -17.47 -2.82
C ALA A 70 -7.12 -18.77 -2.88
N VAL A 71 -6.79 -19.75 -2.02
CA VAL A 71 -7.55 -21.00 -1.88
C VAL A 71 -8.97 -20.72 -1.41
N ARG A 72 -9.14 -19.92 -0.35
CA ARG A 72 -10.48 -19.57 0.18
C ARG A 72 -11.33 -18.85 -0.85
N LEU A 73 -10.74 -18.02 -1.71
CA LEU A 73 -11.43 -17.30 -2.78
C LEU A 73 -11.69 -18.17 -4.01
N GLY A 74 -11.13 -19.38 -4.09
CA GLY A 74 -11.27 -20.29 -5.22
C GLY A 74 -10.56 -19.78 -6.47
N LEU A 75 -9.40 -19.14 -6.30
CA LEU A 75 -8.62 -18.61 -7.43
C LEU A 75 -7.85 -19.73 -8.13
N ILE A 76 -7.85 -19.70 -9.46
CA ILE A 76 -6.96 -20.51 -10.27
C ILE A 76 -5.61 -19.80 -10.31
N VAL A 77 -4.54 -20.54 -9.98
CA VAL A 77 -3.18 -20.00 -9.90
C VAL A 77 -2.31 -20.70 -10.94
N THR A 78 -1.74 -19.92 -11.84
CA THR A 78 -0.71 -20.39 -12.77
C THR A 78 0.63 -20.44 -12.03
N GLU A 79 1.22 -21.64 -11.92
CA GLU A 79 2.47 -21.83 -11.19
C GLU A 79 3.63 -21.04 -11.81
N ARG A 80 4.29 -20.24 -10.97
CA ARG A 80 5.47 -19.43 -11.28
C ARG A 80 6.28 -19.24 -10.00
N SER A 81 7.44 -19.89 -9.93
CA SER A 81 8.34 -19.74 -8.79
C SER A 81 9.18 -18.46 -8.94
N MET A 82 9.10 -17.58 -7.95
CA MET A 82 10.01 -16.45 -7.78
C MET A 82 10.09 -16.01 -6.32
N ASN A 83 11.02 -15.12 -6.00
CA ASN A 83 11.15 -14.54 -4.67
C ASN A 83 10.95 -13.03 -4.72
N LEU A 84 10.11 -12.51 -3.83
CA LEU A 84 9.98 -11.09 -3.55
C LEU A 84 10.71 -10.75 -2.25
N LYS A 85 11.41 -9.62 -2.24
CA LYS A 85 12.05 -9.10 -1.04
C LYS A 85 11.29 -7.86 -0.57
N GLY A 86 10.75 -7.90 0.64
CA GLY A 86 10.20 -6.72 1.30
C GLY A 86 11.30 -5.79 1.80
N ILE A 87 10.95 -4.54 2.08
CA ILE A 87 11.91 -3.53 2.59
C ILE A 87 12.58 -3.96 3.90
N GLY A 88 11.88 -4.72 4.75
CA GLY A 88 12.42 -5.28 6.00
C GLY A 88 13.35 -6.48 5.81
N GLY A 89 13.75 -6.81 4.57
CA GLY A 89 14.67 -7.91 4.29
C GLY A 89 14.02 -9.29 4.22
N HIS A 90 12.77 -9.43 4.65
CA HIS A 90 12.00 -10.67 4.53
C HIS A 90 11.85 -11.08 3.06
N LYS A 91 12.18 -12.34 2.78
CA LYS A 91 11.95 -12.98 1.48
C LYS A 91 10.61 -13.71 1.54
N ASN A 92 9.72 -13.37 0.62
CA ASN A 92 8.48 -14.09 0.39
C ASN A 92 8.60 -14.83 -0.94
N GLU A 93 8.49 -16.16 -0.86
CA GLU A 93 8.37 -16.98 -2.06
C GLU A 93 6.97 -16.76 -2.67
N ILE A 94 6.95 -16.60 -3.98
CA ILE A 94 5.73 -16.57 -4.77
C ILE A 94 5.54 -17.93 -5.43
N LEU A 95 4.36 -18.49 -5.22
CA LEU A 95 3.94 -19.79 -5.73
C LEU A 95 3.43 -19.70 -7.17
N GLY A 96 2.86 -18.56 -7.54
CA GLY A 96 2.28 -18.35 -8.84
C GLY A 96 1.50 -17.06 -8.96
N ILE A 97 0.73 -16.96 -10.04
CA ILE A 97 -0.07 -15.78 -10.37
C ILE A 97 -1.52 -16.21 -10.57
N ALA A 98 -2.44 -15.57 -9.85
CA ALA A 98 -3.86 -15.60 -10.16
C ALA A 98 -4.14 -14.50 -11.18
N GLU A 99 -4.38 -14.90 -12.43
CA GLU A 99 -4.52 -13.98 -13.55
C GLU A 99 -5.98 -13.57 -13.76
N SER A 100 -6.18 -12.32 -14.17
CA SER A 100 -7.48 -11.78 -14.59
C SER A 100 -8.60 -11.98 -13.57
N VAL A 101 -8.29 -11.82 -12.28
CA VAL A 101 -9.26 -11.96 -11.19
C VAL A 101 -10.22 -10.77 -11.26
N ARG A 102 -11.52 -11.05 -11.34
CA ARG A 102 -12.55 -10.01 -11.34
C ARG A 102 -12.73 -9.45 -9.94
N VAL A 103 -12.24 -8.23 -9.73
CA VAL A 103 -12.33 -7.49 -8.46
C VAL A 103 -13.44 -6.44 -8.56
N ARG A 104 -14.28 -6.35 -7.53
CA ARG A 104 -15.30 -5.30 -7.38
C ARG A 104 -14.92 -4.35 -6.25
N ILE A 105 -14.99 -3.04 -6.49
CA ILE A 105 -14.80 -1.99 -5.48
C ILE A 105 -15.99 -1.05 -5.60
N GLY A 106 -16.91 -1.11 -4.63
CA GLY A 106 -18.22 -0.46 -4.78
C GLY A 106 -18.91 -0.91 -6.08
N ASN A 107 -19.08 0.03 -7.00
CA ASN A 107 -19.66 -0.18 -8.33
C ASN A 107 -18.62 -0.47 -9.44
N ILE A 108 -17.34 -0.25 -9.16
CA ILE A 108 -16.23 -0.44 -10.10
C ILE A 108 -15.93 -1.94 -10.20
N LYS A 109 -15.67 -2.42 -11.42
CA LYS A 109 -15.22 -3.79 -11.68
C LYS A 109 -13.95 -3.76 -12.53
N ARG A 110 -12.88 -4.37 -12.04
CA ARG A 110 -11.58 -4.42 -12.71
C ARG A 110 -11.04 -5.85 -12.77
N SER A 111 -10.25 -6.12 -13.81
CA SER A 111 -9.48 -7.35 -13.92
C SER A 111 -8.13 -7.11 -13.28
N VAL A 112 -7.77 -7.89 -12.26
CA VAL A 112 -6.54 -7.67 -11.48
C VAL A 112 -5.73 -8.97 -11.45
N HIS A 113 -4.43 -8.86 -11.67
CA HIS A 113 -3.49 -9.97 -11.49
C HIS A 113 -2.91 -9.92 -10.08
N PHE A 114 -2.92 -11.05 -9.38
CA PHE A 114 -2.37 -11.19 -8.04
C PHE A 114 -1.24 -12.20 -8.02
N TRP A 115 -0.10 -11.82 -7.45
CA TRP A 115 0.97 -12.74 -7.11
C TRP A 115 0.59 -13.45 -5.81
N ILE A 116 0.76 -14.77 -5.76
CA ILE A 116 0.33 -15.59 -4.62
C ILE A 116 1.53 -15.92 -3.76
N SER A 117 1.61 -15.28 -2.60
CA SER A 117 2.68 -15.48 -1.62
C SER A 117 2.47 -16.76 -0.83
N SER A 118 3.55 -17.50 -0.58
CA SER A 118 3.57 -18.61 0.39
C SER A 118 3.66 -18.13 1.84
N GLY A 119 4.20 -16.92 2.06
CA GLY A 119 4.27 -16.28 3.37
C GLY A 119 2.99 -15.55 3.76
N ASP A 120 2.83 -15.30 5.06
CA ASP A 120 1.75 -14.48 5.62
C ASP A 120 1.97 -13.01 5.28
N VAL A 121 1.26 -12.56 4.26
CA VAL A 121 1.27 -11.18 3.78
C VAL A 121 -0.14 -10.64 3.83
N GLN A 122 -0.27 -9.39 4.24
CA GLN A 122 -1.52 -8.66 4.06
C GLN A 122 -1.87 -8.63 2.56
N PRO A 123 -3.16 -8.71 2.19
CA PRO A 123 -3.58 -8.44 0.82
C PRO A 123 -3.18 -7.02 0.41
N ILE A 124 -2.56 -6.87 -0.76
CA ILE A 124 -2.09 -5.58 -1.27
C ILE A 124 -2.58 -5.38 -2.69
N LEU A 125 -3.05 -4.16 -2.96
CA LEU A 125 -3.17 -3.60 -4.30
C LEU A 125 -2.03 -2.59 -4.49
N GLY A 126 -1.05 -3.00 -5.28
CA GLY A 126 0.18 -2.27 -5.50
C GLY A 126 0.08 -1.25 -6.63
N LYS A 127 1.23 -0.68 -7.01
CA LYS A 127 1.35 0.24 -8.15
C LYS A 127 0.61 -0.23 -9.43
N PRO A 128 0.65 -1.51 -9.84
CA PRO A 128 -0.04 -1.93 -11.06
C PRO A 128 -1.55 -1.65 -11.02
N PHE A 129 -2.22 -1.95 -9.92
CA PHE A 129 -3.64 -1.64 -9.75
C PHE A 129 -3.88 -0.13 -9.66
N LEU A 130 -3.07 0.58 -8.86
CA LEU A 130 -3.22 2.02 -8.64
C LEU A 130 -3.10 2.82 -9.95
N ILE A 131 -2.17 2.44 -10.83
CA ILE A 131 -1.99 3.05 -12.15
C ILE A 131 -3.18 2.71 -13.07
N ASP A 132 -3.62 1.45 -13.11
CA ASP A 132 -4.73 1.00 -13.98
C ASP A 132 -6.03 1.77 -13.72
N VAL A 133 -6.29 2.10 -12.46
CA VAL A 133 -7.51 2.82 -12.04
C VAL A 133 -7.29 4.32 -11.86
N SER A 134 -6.12 4.85 -12.21
CA SER A 134 -5.74 6.26 -11.99
C SER A 134 -6.03 6.72 -10.55
N ALA A 135 -5.67 5.89 -9.57
CA ALA A 135 -5.97 6.17 -8.16
C ALA A 135 -5.29 7.46 -7.70
N SER A 136 -6.00 8.24 -6.86
CA SER A 136 -5.42 9.40 -6.19
C SER A 136 -5.69 9.37 -4.69
N MET A 137 -4.65 9.67 -3.92
CA MET A 137 -4.67 9.82 -2.46
C MET A 137 -4.36 11.27 -2.12
N LYS A 138 -5.24 11.90 -1.34
CA LYS A 138 -5.10 13.28 -0.89
C LYS A 138 -5.17 13.33 0.63
N TYR A 139 -4.16 13.94 1.23
CA TYR A 139 -4.12 14.21 2.67
C TYR A 139 -4.67 15.62 2.93
N VAL A 140 -5.56 15.76 3.90
CA VAL A 140 -6.13 17.05 4.29
C VAL A 140 -5.57 17.50 5.63
N GLU A 141 -5.36 18.81 5.81
CA GLU A 141 -4.68 19.39 6.99
C GLU A 141 -5.35 19.03 8.33
N ALA A 142 -6.64 18.70 8.33
CA ALA A 142 -7.36 18.22 9.51
C ALA A 142 -7.04 16.76 9.90
N GLY A 143 -6.05 16.12 9.27
CA GLY A 143 -5.67 14.72 9.53
C GLY A 143 -6.54 13.68 8.83
N GLY A 144 -7.32 14.09 7.83
CA GLY A 144 -8.12 13.19 7.00
C GLY A 144 -7.35 12.68 5.78
N GLU A 145 -7.80 11.56 5.24
CA GLU A 145 -7.32 11.00 3.98
C GLU A 145 -8.52 10.79 3.05
N THR A 146 -8.42 11.26 1.81
CA THR A 146 -9.38 10.95 0.75
C THR A 146 -8.71 10.08 -0.29
N LEU A 147 -9.33 8.94 -0.56
CA LEU A 147 -8.93 8.03 -1.62
C LEU A 147 -10.00 8.04 -2.72
N SER A 148 -9.54 8.13 -3.97
CA SER A 148 -10.38 8.04 -5.17
C SER A 148 -9.81 7.02 -6.14
N ILE A 149 -10.71 6.30 -6.80
CA ILE A 149 -10.42 5.25 -7.78
C ILE A 149 -11.36 5.50 -8.94
N ASN A 150 -10.82 5.61 -10.15
CA ASN A 150 -11.63 5.94 -11.31
C ASN A 150 -12.25 4.68 -11.93
N ASP A 151 -13.48 4.79 -12.42
CA ASP A 151 -14.12 3.76 -13.21
C ASP A 151 -13.48 3.63 -14.62
N ASN A 152 -14.06 2.80 -15.49
CA ASN A 152 -13.54 2.62 -16.85
C ASN A 152 -13.75 3.86 -17.74
N GLU A 153 -14.61 4.79 -17.33
CA GLU A 153 -14.89 6.05 -18.01
C GLU A 153 -14.05 7.21 -17.44
N GLY A 154 -13.16 6.93 -16.47
CA GLY A 154 -12.29 7.92 -15.86
C GLY A 154 -12.97 8.81 -14.82
N ARG A 155 -14.16 8.41 -14.32
CA ARG A 155 -14.94 9.14 -13.31
C ARG A 155 -14.65 8.65 -11.89
#